data_AF-A0A3C1RPH8-F1
#
_entry.id   AF-A0A3C1RPH8-F1
#
_cell.length_a   1.000
_cell.length_b   1.000
_cell.length_c   1.000
_cell.angle_alpha   90.00
_cell.angle_beta   90.00
_cell.angle_gamma   90.00
#
_symmetry.space_group_name_H-M   'P 1'
#
loop_
_entity.id
_entity.type
_entity.pdbx_description
1 polymer ?
#
loop_
_entity_poly.entity_id
_entity_poly.type
_entity_poly.pdbx_seq_one_letter_code
_entity_poly.pdbx_strand_id
1 'polypeptide(L)'
;MEINPKVNTESNVGFNVLNRILTDFNLETIPEYPEPKYSLPNELDKFLLKIRNNVAHGENSIVVNREDLERAIKLVHKLMDLVFERIKTGFTNNSYFRQ
;
A
#
# COMPACT_ATOMS: atom_id res chain seq x y z
N MET A 1 30.55 17.35 4.17
CA MET A 1 29.14 16.95 4.31
C MET A 1 28.66 16.54 2.93
N GLU A 2 28.50 15.24 2.70
CA GLU A 2 27.82 14.76 1.49
C GLU A 2 26.31 14.81 1.75
N ILE A 3 25.60 15.63 0.98
CA ILE A 3 24.14 15.61 0.97
C ILE A 3 23.75 14.35 0.22
N ASN A 4 23.19 13.36 0.92
CA ASN A 4 22.70 12.14 0.29
C ASN A 4 21.51 12.51 -0.64
N PRO A 5 21.64 12.37 -1.97
CA PRO A 5 20.62 12.83 -2.90
C PRO A 5 19.36 11.94 -2.90
N LYS A 6 19.42 10.77 -2.26
CA LYS A 6 18.25 9.89 -2.09
C LYS A 6 17.44 10.33 -0.87
N VAL A 7 16.63 11.36 -1.05
CA VAL A 7 15.52 11.64 -0.15
C VAL A 7 14.38 10.68 -0.49
N ASN A 8 13.88 9.91 0.49
CA ASN A 8 12.66 9.15 0.30
C ASN A 8 11.49 10.13 0.23
N THR A 9 11.04 10.43 -0.98
CA THR A 9 9.93 11.36 -1.24
C THR A 9 8.57 10.73 -1.03
N GLU A 10 8.52 9.42 -0.72
CA GLU A 10 7.27 8.68 -0.59
C GLU A 10 6.39 8.77 -1.82
N SER A 11 7.03 8.85 -2.99
CA SER A 11 6.36 8.90 -4.30
C SER A 11 5.45 7.70 -4.58
N ASN A 12 5.55 6.65 -3.76
CA ASN A 12 4.71 5.47 -3.79
C ASN A 12 3.98 5.33 -2.45
N VAL A 13 2.69 5.00 -2.53
CA VAL A 13 1.89 4.60 -1.36
C VAL A 13 2.20 3.14 -1.05
N GLY A 14 3.34 2.90 -0.39
CA GLY A 14 3.68 1.60 0.18
C GLY A 14 2.96 1.33 1.50
N PHE A 15 3.13 0.13 2.07
CA PHE A 15 2.40 -0.30 3.27
C PHE A 15 2.56 0.69 4.45
N ASN A 16 3.79 1.11 4.73
CA ASN A 16 4.06 2.06 5.83
C ASN A 16 3.45 3.44 5.57
N VAL A 17 3.49 3.92 4.31
CA VAL A 17 2.89 5.21 3.93
C VAL A 17 1.38 5.15 4.06
N LEU A 18 0.76 4.06 3.61
CA LEU A 18 -0.68 3.82 3.75
C LEU A 18 -1.12 3.83 5.22
N ASN A 19 -0.43 3.10 6.08
CA ASN A 19 -0.75 3.06 7.50
C ASN A 19 -0.51 4.39 8.22
N ARG A 20 0.52 5.14 7.82
CA ARG A 20 0.71 6.50 8.35
C ARG A 20 -0.43 7.42 7.93
N ILE A 21 -0.85 7.39 6.66
CA ILE A 21 -2.02 8.17 6.20
C ILE A 21 -3.25 7.83 7.04
N LEU A 22 -3.55 6.54 7.27
CA LEU A 22 -4.67 6.15 8.15
C LEU A 22 -4.53 6.71 9.57
N THR A 23 -3.31 6.64 10.13
CA THR A 23 -3.01 7.19 11.46
C THR A 23 -3.20 8.71 11.52
N ASP A 24 -2.78 9.45 10.48
CA ASP A 24 -2.92 10.91 10.38
C ASP A 24 -4.42 11.32 10.39
N PHE A 25 -5.31 10.45 9.92
CA PHE A 25 -6.77 10.62 10.00
C PHE A 25 -7.41 9.99 11.25
N ASN A 26 -6.62 9.53 12.21
CA ASN A 26 -7.06 8.81 13.42
C ASN A 26 -7.94 7.58 13.10
N LEU A 27 -7.57 6.86 12.05
CA LEU A 27 -8.17 5.59 11.64
C LEU A 27 -7.30 4.41 12.09
N GLU A 28 -7.93 3.26 12.30
CA GLU A 28 -7.22 2.02 12.61
C GLU A 28 -6.26 1.64 11.47
N THR A 29 -5.05 1.22 11.81
CA THR A 29 -4.09 0.73 10.81
C THR A 29 -4.54 -0.60 10.20
N ILE A 30 -4.04 -0.90 9.01
CA ILE A 30 -4.18 -2.19 8.37
C ILE A 30 -3.09 -3.13 8.91
N PRO A 31 -3.43 -4.34 9.41
CA PRO A 31 -2.45 -5.29 9.89
C PRO A 31 -1.56 -5.79 8.74
N GLU A 32 -0.33 -6.16 9.07
CA GLU A 32 0.61 -6.74 8.09
C GLU A 32 0.06 -8.01 7.44
N TYR A 33 -0.68 -8.80 8.22
CA TYR A 33 -1.30 -10.06 7.82
C TYR A 33 -2.82 -9.98 8.02
N PRO A 34 -3.58 -9.40 7.09
CA PRO A 34 -5.05 -9.37 7.19
C PRO A 34 -5.67 -10.76 7.05
N GLU A 35 -4.95 -11.71 6.43
CA GLU A 35 -5.35 -13.11 6.27
C GLU A 35 -4.19 -14.06 6.56
N PRO A 36 -4.45 -15.31 6.99
CA PRO A 36 -3.41 -16.30 7.23
C PRO A 36 -2.52 -16.48 5.99
N LYS A 37 -1.20 -16.34 6.20
CA LYS A 37 -0.16 -16.51 5.16
C LYS A 37 -0.21 -15.46 4.03
N TYR A 38 -0.94 -14.36 4.19
CA TYR A 38 -0.98 -13.27 3.21
C TYR A 38 -0.34 -12.01 3.80
N SER A 39 0.86 -11.66 3.33
CA SER A 39 1.61 -10.48 3.81
C SER A 39 1.38 -9.29 2.90
N LEU A 40 0.69 -8.27 3.40
CA LEU A 40 0.36 -7.08 2.62
C LEU A 40 1.60 -6.30 2.16
N PRO A 41 2.68 -6.12 2.96
CA PRO A 41 3.92 -5.51 2.47
C PRO A 41 4.59 -6.31 1.36
N ASN A 42 4.55 -7.65 1.40
CA ASN A 42 5.11 -8.46 0.33
C ASN A 42 4.33 -8.26 -0.98
N GLU A 43 2.99 -8.20 -0.91
CA GLU A 43 2.14 -8.01 -2.07
C GLU A 43 2.20 -6.58 -2.63
N LEU A 44 2.14 -5.57 -1.76
CA LEU A 44 2.16 -4.16 -2.16
C LEU A 44 3.56 -3.67 -2.51
N ASP A 45 4.51 -3.76 -1.57
CA ASP A 45 5.81 -3.11 -1.71
C ASP A 45 6.75 -3.93 -2.60
N LYS A 46 6.82 -5.25 -2.38
CA LYS A 46 7.79 -6.12 -3.07
C LYS A 46 7.31 -6.65 -4.42
N PHE A 47 5.99 -6.79 -4.60
CA PHE A 47 5.39 -7.25 -5.86
C PHE A 47 4.85 -6.07 -6.69
N LEU A 48 3.75 -5.45 -6.29
CA LEU A 48 3.05 -4.48 -7.14
C LEU A 48 3.88 -3.22 -7.42
N LEU A 49 4.40 -2.57 -6.37
CA LEU A 49 5.19 -1.35 -6.52
C LEU A 49 6.52 -1.61 -7.24
N LYS A 50 7.12 -2.80 -7.05
CA LYS A 50 8.32 -3.20 -7.79
C LYS A 50 8.03 -3.30 -9.29
N ILE A 51 6.97 -4.01 -9.70
CA ILE A 51 6.56 -4.12 -11.10
C ILE A 51 6.27 -2.73 -11.67
N ARG A 52 5.46 -1.92 -10.96
CA ARG A 52 5.12 -0.55 -11.39
C ARG A 52 6.36 0.31 -11.59
N ASN A 53 7.29 0.31 -10.63
CA ASN A 53 8.51 1.13 -10.72
C ASN A 53 9.36 0.73 -11.92
N ASN A 54 9.54 -0.56 -12.13
CA ASN A 54 10.37 -1.05 -13.22
C ASN A 54 9.72 -0.76 -14.58
N VAL A 55 8.39 -0.88 -14.71
CA VAL A 55 7.65 -0.42 -15.90
C VAL A 55 7.80 1.08 -16.11
N ALA A 56 7.66 1.90 -15.06
CA ALA A 56 7.79 3.36 -15.14
C ALA A 56 9.20 3.83 -15.53
N HIS A 57 10.23 3.07 -15.16
CA HIS A 57 11.61 3.32 -15.53
C HIS A 57 12.00 2.74 -16.90
N GLY A 58 11.07 2.10 -17.62
CA GLY A 58 11.34 1.54 -18.94
C GLY A 58 12.26 0.32 -18.91
N GLU A 59 12.28 -0.44 -17.80
CA GLU A 59 13.02 -1.69 -17.74
C GLU A 59 12.37 -2.72 -18.68
N ASN A 60 12.96 -2.88 -19.87
CA ASN A 60 12.46 -3.74 -20.94
C ASN A 60 12.49 -5.25 -20.64
N SER A 61 13.00 -5.67 -19.47
CA SER A 61 13.18 -7.08 -19.10
C SER A 61 12.04 -7.68 -18.27
N ILE A 62 11.01 -6.90 -17.90
CA ILE A 62 9.87 -7.45 -17.15
C ILE A 62 8.81 -7.98 -18.09
N VAL A 63 8.65 -9.30 -18.06
CA VAL A 63 7.52 -9.98 -18.69
C VAL A 63 6.39 -10.03 -17.66
N VAL A 64 5.44 -9.10 -17.76
CA VAL A 64 4.19 -9.15 -16.99
C VAL A 64 3.25 -10.12 -17.69
N ASN A 65 2.84 -11.18 -17.01
CA ASN A 65 1.87 -12.14 -17.53
C ASN A 65 0.45 -11.86 -17.01
N ARG A 66 -0.51 -12.69 -17.43
CA ARG A 66 -1.91 -12.53 -17.05
C ARG A 66 -2.11 -12.78 -15.56
N GLU A 67 -1.39 -13.74 -14.99
CA GLU A 67 -1.45 -14.09 -13.57
C GLU A 67 -0.97 -12.93 -12.69
N ASP A 68 0.07 -12.21 -13.10
CA ASP A 68 0.57 -11.00 -12.44
C ASP A 68 -0.49 -9.89 -12.46
N LEU A 69 -1.16 -9.70 -13.61
CA LEU A 69 -2.23 -8.72 -13.75
C LEU A 69 -3.42 -9.06 -12.85
N GLU A 70 -3.87 -10.31 -12.87
CA GLU A 70 -4.98 -10.77 -12.02
C GLU A 70 -4.63 -10.67 -10.53
N ARG A 71 -3.38 -10.96 -10.15
CA ARG A 71 -2.88 -10.79 -8.79
C ARG A 71 -2.86 -9.31 -8.37
N ALA A 72 -2.40 -8.42 -9.25
CA ALA A 72 -2.39 -6.98 -9.00
C ALA A 72 -3.81 -6.42 -8.82
N ILE A 73 -4.76 -6.81 -9.69
CA ILE A 73 -6.17 -6.40 -9.58
C ILE A 73 -6.77 -6.85 -8.25
N LYS A 74 -6.57 -8.11 -7.86
CA LYS A 74 -7.06 -8.65 -6.59
C LYS A 74 -6.48 -7.91 -5.39
N LEU A 75 -5.19 -7.58 -5.42
CA LEU A 75 -4.54 -6.79 -4.38
C LEU A 75 -5.14 -5.38 -4.29
N VAL A 76 -5.34 -4.69 -5.41
CA VAL A 76 -5.94 -3.34 -5.40
C VAL A 76 -7.36 -3.37 -4.84
N HIS A 77 -8.20 -4.30 -5.26
CA HIS A 77 -9.54 -4.45 -4.68
C HIS A 77 -9.49 -4.70 -3.17
N LYS A 78 -8.60 -5.59 -2.70
CA LYS A 78 -8.43 -5.85 -1.27
C LYS A 78 -7.98 -4.60 -0.50
N LEU A 79 -7.07 -3.81 -1.05
CA LEU A 79 -6.64 -2.55 -0.45
C LEU A 79 -7.80 -1.55 -0.36
N MET A 80 -8.62 -1.46 -1.41
CA MET A 80 -9.82 -0.62 -1.40
C MET A 80 -10.81 -1.05 -0.31
N ASP A 81 -11.09 -2.35 -0.19
CA ASP A 81 -12.00 -2.89 0.82
C ASP A 81 -11.48 -2.63 2.24
N LEU A 82 -10.20 -2.89 2.49
CA LEU A 82 -9.57 -2.66 3.79
C LEU A 82 -9.65 -1.17 4.17
N VAL A 83 -9.21 -0.27 3.28
CA VAL A 83 -9.27 1.18 3.53
C VAL A 83 -10.72 1.64 3.75
N PHE A 84 -11.67 1.15 2.94
CA PHE A 84 -13.08 1.49 3.08
C PHE A 84 -13.64 1.07 4.43
N GLU A 85 -13.38 -0.16 4.89
CA GLU A 85 -13.85 -0.61 6.20
C GLU A 85 -13.24 0.19 7.34
N ARG A 86 -11.97 0.63 7.23
CA ARG A 86 -11.34 1.53 8.21
C ARG A 86 -12.03 2.89 8.26
N ILE A 87 -12.29 3.50 7.10
CA ILE A 87 -13.00 4.79 7.01
C ILE A 87 -14.41 4.67 7.60
N LYS A 88 -15.15 3.63 7.20
CA LYS A 88 -16.51 3.35 7.69
C LYS A 88 -16.55 3.10 9.20
N THR A 89 -15.58 2.37 9.73
CA THR A 89 -15.44 2.11 11.17
C THR A 89 -15.09 3.38 11.93
N GLY A 90 -14.12 4.17 11.43
CA GLY A 90 -13.78 5.47 12.01
C GLY A 90 -14.96 6.44 12.01
N PHE A 91 -15.72 6.47 10.92
CA PHE A 91 -16.95 7.27 10.80
C PHE A 91 -17.98 6.86 11.85
N THR A 92 -18.29 5.56 11.92
CA THR A 92 -19.30 5.01 12.85
C THR A 92 -18.90 5.22 14.32
N ASN A 93 -17.61 5.12 14.63
CA ASN A 93 -17.09 5.23 15.99
C ASN A 93 -16.72 6.66 16.41
N ASN A 94 -16.93 7.65 15.55
CA ASN A 94 -16.52 9.04 15.74
C ASN A 94 -15.02 9.18 16.11
N SER A 95 -14.15 8.36 15.51
CA SER A 95 -12.73 8.34 15.88
C SER A 95 -12.03 9.66 15.54
N TYR A 96 -12.49 10.38 14.52
CA TYR A 96 -11.98 11.69 14.10
C TYR A 96 -12.13 12.82 15.14
N PHE A 97 -12.90 12.63 16.22
CA PHE A 97 -13.03 13.58 17.33
C PHE A 97 -12.18 13.26 18.57
N ARG A 98 -11.48 12.12 18.59
CA ARG A 98 -10.67 11.70 19.73
C ARG A 98 -9.21 12.12 19.51
N GLN A 99 -8.90 13.38 19.83
CA GLN A 99 -7.52 13.87 19.98
C GLN A 99 -7.18 14.00 21.47
#